data_AF-A0A0F9E0U8-F1
#
_entry.id   AF-A0A0F9E0U8-F1
#
_cell.length_a   1.000
_cell.length_b   1.000
_cell.length_c   1.000
_cell.angle_alpha   90.00
_cell.angle_beta   90.00
_cell.angle_gamma   90.00
#
_symmetry.space_group_name_H-M   'P 1'
#
loop_
_entity.id
_entity.type
_entity.pdbx_description
1 polymer ?
#
loop_
_entity_poly.entity_id
_entity_poly.type
_entity_poly.pdbx_seq_one_letter_code
_entity_poly.pdbx_strand_id
1 'polypeptide(L)'
;KDKILSPHIGLSKDLINMTLKELGKVASILGLQSSVGEEAGKKALIHYKKFIKKYEELGEQKLKELLNEPSVIIAGRPYVIYPSNVNLALPRKIISRGYNVIPLDMLPHQFDSNNHKRNVWNFTQQLTNAVNYVNKYPNLYICLISCFSCGPDSIMYHQIKADLAGNTFCYLEIDSHTAHAGFETRIGAFLDIIEERRRKDDKKLEEILTVTT
;
A
#
# COMPACT_ATOMS: atom_id res chain seq x y z
N LYS A 1 2.42 24.02 32.27
CA LYS A 1 3.04 24.34 30.96
C LYS A 1 3.15 23.05 30.20
N ASP A 2 2.57 23.00 28.99
CA ASP A 2 2.35 21.76 28.24
C ASP A 2 3.64 20.96 28.07
N LYS A 3 3.61 19.71 28.55
CA LYS A 3 4.72 18.75 28.48
C LYS A 3 4.80 18.04 27.11
N ILE A 4 4.03 18.50 26.12
CA ILE A 4 3.86 17.83 24.84
C ILE A 4 4.49 18.68 23.74
N LEU A 5 5.51 18.12 23.07
CA LEU A 5 6.07 18.71 21.87
C LEU A 5 5.13 18.43 20.69
N SER A 6 4.69 19.47 19.99
CA SER A 6 3.75 19.36 18.86
C SER A 6 4.24 20.16 17.64
N PRO A 7 5.41 19.84 17.06
CA PRO A 7 5.91 20.56 15.89
C PRO A 7 5.03 20.30 14.66
N HIS A 8 4.82 21.33 13.85
CA HIS A 8 4.22 21.16 12.53
C HIS A 8 5.29 20.71 11.53
N ILE A 9 5.13 19.51 10.99
CA ILE A 9 6.07 18.91 10.04
C ILE A 9 5.41 18.81 8.67
N GLY A 10 6.01 19.46 7.68
CA GLY A 10 5.64 19.39 6.27
C GLY A 10 6.83 19.04 5.39
N LEU A 11 6.71 17.96 4.62
CA LEU A 11 7.79 17.43 3.78
C LEU A 11 7.72 17.90 2.31
N SER A 12 6.69 18.67 1.94
CA SER A 12 6.60 19.27 0.61
C SER A 12 7.69 20.33 0.43
N LYS A 13 8.07 20.60 -0.83
CA LYS A 13 9.14 21.56 -1.16
C LYS A 13 8.93 22.92 -0.48
N ASP A 14 7.68 23.40 -0.46
CA ASP A 14 7.32 24.70 0.10
C ASP A 14 7.32 24.72 1.64
N LEU A 15 7.14 23.57 2.28
CA LEU A 15 7.05 23.46 3.74
C LEU A 15 8.36 23.06 4.41
N ILE A 16 9.38 22.63 3.66
CA ILE A 16 10.67 22.21 4.23
C ILE A 16 11.28 23.31 5.11
N ASN A 17 11.30 24.55 4.64
CA ASN A 17 11.87 25.66 5.40
C ASN A 17 11.09 25.94 6.70
N MET A 18 9.77 25.78 6.68
CA MET A 18 8.94 25.90 7.88
C MET A 18 9.23 24.77 8.86
N THR A 19 9.32 23.54 8.37
CA THR A 19 9.66 22.36 9.19
C THR A 19 11.00 22.53 9.90
N LEU A 20 12.03 23.02 9.20
CA LEU A 20 13.33 23.26 9.82
C LEU A 20 13.25 24.27 10.96
N LYS A 21 12.52 25.38 10.76
CA LYS A 21 12.27 26.38 11.82
C LYS A 21 11.50 25.80 13.00
N GLU A 22 10.50 24.96 12.75
CA GLU A 22 9.75 24.27 13.83
C GLU A 22 10.65 23.33 14.63
N LEU A 23 11.56 22.59 13.99
CA LEU A 23 12.54 21.77 14.69
C LEU A 23 13.54 22.60 15.50
N GLY A 24 13.92 23.79 15.01
CA GLY A 24 14.69 24.76 15.78
C GLY A 24 13.98 25.22 17.07
N LYS A 25 12.68 25.53 16.97
CA LYS A 25 11.85 25.85 18.15
C LYS A 25 11.78 24.69 19.15
N VAL A 26 11.61 23.46 18.66
CA VAL A 26 11.64 22.26 19.51
C VAL A 26 12.97 22.13 20.25
N ALA A 27 14.09 22.36 19.56
CA ALA A 27 15.41 22.34 20.20
C ALA A 27 15.52 23.39 21.32
N SER A 28 15.00 24.59 21.10
CA SER A 28 14.96 25.63 22.14
C SER A 28 14.10 25.25 23.35
N ILE A 29 12.95 24.60 23.16
CA ILE A 29 12.12 24.08 24.25
C ILE A 29 12.88 23.04 25.07
N LEU A 30 13.72 22.24 24.42
CA LEU A 30 14.57 21.22 25.04
C LEU A 30 15.85 21.78 25.68
N GLY A 31 16.04 23.11 25.70
CA GLY A 31 17.23 23.76 26.28
C GLY A 31 18.46 23.75 25.37
N LEU A 32 18.30 23.50 24.07
CA LEU A 32 19.36 23.52 23.06
C LEU A 32 19.27 24.77 22.17
N GLN A 33 20.35 25.09 21.46
CA GLN A 33 20.32 26.17 20.46
C GLN A 33 19.42 25.78 19.26
N SER A 34 18.66 26.73 18.72
CA SER A 34 17.78 26.52 17.56
C SER A 34 18.52 25.93 16.34
N SER A 35 19.75 26.40 16.10
CA SER A 35 20.61 25.93 15.02
C SER A 35 20.83 24.41 15.05
N VAL A 36 20.95 23.82 16.24
CA VAL A 36 21.11 22.37 16.42
C VAL A 36 19.89 21.62 15.89
N GLY A 37 18.69 22.10 16.19
CA GLY A 37 17.44 21.52 15.70
C GLY A 37 17.29 21.62 14.18
N GLU A 38 17.63 22.79 13.62
CA GLU A 38 17.61 23.03 12.17
C GLU A 38 18.61 22.13 11.43
N GLU A 39 19.83 22.00 11.93
CA GLU A 39 20.85 21.13 11.34
C GLU A 39 20.48 19.65 11.43
N ALA A 40 19.95 19.21 12.57
CA ALA A 40 19.42 17.86 12.73
C ALA A 40 18.29 17.58 11.73
N GLY A 41 17.36 18.54 11.56
CA GLY A 41 16.30 18.47 10.57
C GLY A 41 16.83 18.35 9.14
N LYS A 42 17.84 19.14 8.76
CA LYS A 42 18.48 19.05 7.42
C LYS A 42 19.08 17.67 7.19
N LYS A 43 19.82 17.13 8.16
CA LYS A 43 20.40 15.78 8.09
C LYS A 43 19.31 14.72 7.93
N ALA A 44 18.23 14.81 8.72
CA ALA A 44 17.09 13.91 8.65
C ALA A 44 16.40 13.94 7.27
N LEU A 45 16.18 15.13 6.71
CA LEU A 45 15.58 15.29 5.38
C LEU A 45 16.46 14.72 4.26
N ILE A 46 17.79 14.89 4.34
CA ILE A 46 18.73 14.29 3.39
C ILE A 46 18.65 12.76 3.47
N HIS A 47 18.64 12.21 4.69
CA HIS A 47 18.53 10.77 4.90
C HIS A 47 17.18 10.24 4.38
N TYR A 48 16.08 10.92 4.69
CA TYR A 48 14.75 10.57 4.20
C TYR A 48 14.68 10.53 2.67
N LYS A 49 15.21 11.54 1.98
CA LYS A 49 15.26 11.56 0.50
C LYS A 49 16.08 10.41 -0.08
N LYS A 50 17.23 10.10 0.53
CA LYS A 50 18.05 8.94 0.12
C LYS A 50 17.31 7.62 0.33
N PHE A 51 16.61 7.49 1.45
CA PHE A 51 15.81 6.31 1.76
C PHE A 51 14.68 6.12 0.73
N ILE A 52 13.87 7.16 0.46
CA ILE A 52 12.77 7.08 -0.51
C ILE A 52 13.29 6.67 -1.88
N LYS A 53 14.35 7.32 -2.38
CA LYS A 53 14.94 6.98 -3.67
C LYS A 53 15.40 5.51 -3.73
N LYS A 54 16.10 5.04 -2.69
CA LYS A 54 16.55 3.65 -2.62
C LYS A 54 15.38 2.66 -2.54
N TYR A 55 14.33 3.03 -1.83
CA TYR A 55 13.11 2.23 -1.70
C TYR A 55 12.39 2.11 -3.05
N GLU A 56 12.24 3.21 -3.79
CA GLU A 56 11.68 3.22 -5.14
C GLU A 56 12.50 2.35 -6.11
N GLU A 57 13.83 2.51 -6.13
CA GLU A 57 14.73 1.71 -6.98
C GLU A 57 14.63 0.20 -6.67
N LEU A 58 14.62 -0.16 -5.38
CA LEU A 58 14.44 -1.55 -4.96
C LEU A 58 13.05 -2.08 -5.35
N GLY A 59 12.02 -1.25 -5.17
CA GLY A 59 10.64 -1.58 -5.53
C GLY A 59 10.50 -1.87 -7.02
N GLU A 60 11.06 -1.02 -7.88
CA GLU A 60 11.08 -1.24 -9.34
C GLU A 60 11.82 -2.53 -9.73
N GLN A 61 12.97 -2.78 -9.13
CA GLN A 61 13.74 -4.00 -9.39
C GLN A 61 12.95 -5.23 -8.99
N LYS A 62 12.41 -5.26 -7.77
CA LYS A 62 11.67 -6.41 -7.25
C LYS A 62 10.36 -6.61 -7.95
N LEU A 63 9.66 -5.55 -8.32
CA LEU A 63 8.40 -5.65 -9.03
C LEU A 63 8.57 -6.41 -10.35
N LYS A 64 9.63 -6.17 -11.12
CA LYS A 64 9.89 -6.90 -12.38
C LYS A 64 9.95 -8.42 -12.20
N GLU A 65 10.53 -8.88 -11.08
CA GLU A 65 10.57 -10.30 -10.71
C GLU A 65 9.16 -10.79 -10.35
N LEU A 66 8.44 -10.01 -9.54
CA LEU A 66 7.13 -10.37 -8.99
C LEU A 66 5.97 -10.29 -10.00
N LEU A 67 6.11 -9.57 -11.11
CA LEU A 67 5.07 -9.48 -12.14
C LEU A 67 4.76 -10.84 -12.80
N ASN A 68 5.73 -11.76 -12.81
CA ASN A 68 5.58 -13.09 -13.38
C ASN A 68 5.23 -14.15 -12.34
N GLU A 69 5.30 -13.79 -11.06
CA GLU A 69 5.04 -14.70 -9.94
C GLU A 69 3.67 -14.38 -9.32
N PRO A 70 2.96 -15.37 -8.78
CA PRO A 70 1.69 -15.15 -8.11
C PRO A 70 1.88 -14.26 -6.89
N SER A 71 1.34 -13.05 -6.97
CA SER A 71 1.60 -12.00 -5.99
C SER A 71 0.33 -11.28 -5.59
N VAL A 72 0.19 -10.96 -4.31
CA VAL A 72 -0.93 -10.18 -3.78
C VAL A 72 -0.44 -8.80 -3.39
N ILE A 73 -1.02 -7.77 -4.00
CA ILE A 73 -0.87 -6.39 -3.57
C ILE A 73 -1.73 -6.18 -2.33
N ILE A 74 -1.12 -5.79 -1.22
CA ILE A 74 -1.84 -5.32 -0.04
C ILE A 74 -2.00 -3.81 -0.16
N ALA A 75 -3.23 -3.37 -0.29
CA ALA A 75 -3.56 -1.98 -0.55
C ALA A 75 -4.49 -1.41 0.53
N GLY A 76 -4.17 -0.21 1.01
CA GLY A 76 -4.88 0.44 2.09
C GLY A 76 -4.06 1.59 2.66
N ARG A 77 -4.52 2.17 3.76
CA ARG A 77 -3.79 3.26 4.41
C ARG A 77 -2.61 2.70 5.22
N PRO A 78 -1.46 3.41 5.29
CA PRO A 78 -0.27 2.93 6.00
C PRO A 78 -0.53 2.47 7.44
N TYR A 79 -1.37 3.20 8.17
CA TYR A 79 -1.71 2.89 9.55
C TYR A 79 -2.55 1.61 9.71
N VAL A 80 -3.10 1.07 8.62
CA VAL A 80 -3.84 -0.20 8.59
C VAL A 80 -2.95 -1.33 8.11
N ILE A 81 -2.23 -1.10 7.01
CA ILE A 81 -1.56 -2.19 6.27
C ILE A 81 -0.20 -2.59 6.83
N TYR A 82 0.49 -1.72 7.59
CA TYR A 82 1.83 -2.05 8.13
C TYR A 82 1.82 -2.58 9.57
N PRO A 83 1.04 -2.03 10.52
CA PRO A 83 1.04 -2.53 11.88
C PRO A 83 0.45 -3.94 11.93
N SER A 84 1.24 -4.92 12.38
CA SER A 84 0.85 -6.34 12.40
C SER A 84 -0.32 -6.62 13.34
N ASN A 85 -0.45 -5.83 14.40
CA ASN A 85 -1.57 -5.89 15.35
C ASN A 85 -2.87 -5.37 14.73
N VAL A 86 -2.79 -4.51 13.71
CA VAL A 86 -3.98 -3.98 13.02
C VAL A 86 -4.35 -4.90 11.86
N ASN A 87 -3.42 -5.22 10.94
CA ASN A 87 -3.72 -6.08 9.79
C ASN A 87 -3.80 -7.58 10.13
N LEU A 88 -3.72 -7.95 11.41
CA LEU A 88 -3.76 -9.33 11.89
C LEU A 88 -2.69 -10.22 11.22
N ALA A 89 -1.48 -9.70 11.01
CA ALA A 89 -0.39 -10.38 10.31
C ALA A 89 -0.73 -10.87 8.89
N LEU A 90 -1.63 -10.19 8.18
CA LEU A 90 -2.05 -10.54 6.81
C LEU A 90 -0.90 -10.91 5.86
N PRO A 91 0.22 -10.15 5.77
CA PRO A 91 1.32 -10.51 4.88
C PRO A 91 1.83 -11.94 5.10
N ARG A 92 1.93 -12.38 6.37
CA ARG A 92 2.45 -13.71 6.70
C ARG A 92 1.51 -14.82 6.24
N LYS A 93 0.20 -14.59 6.31
CA LYS A 93 -0.82 -15.56 5.88
C LYS A 93 -0.79 -15.79 4.38
N ILE A 94 -0.67 -14.70 3.62
CA ILE A 94 -0.51 -14.75 2.16
C ILE A 94 0.77 -15.52 1.79
N ILE A 95 1.90 -15.18 2.42
CA ILE A 95 3.18 -15.85 2.19
C ILE A 95 3.10 -17.34 2.54
N SER A 96 2.42 -17.71 3.63
CA SER A 96 2.28 -19.11 4.06
C SER A 96 1.53 -19.99 3.05
N ARG A 97 0.78 -19.38 2.13
CA ARG A 97 0.06 -20.07 1.04
C ARG A 97 0.83 -20.03 -0.29
N GLY A 98 2.09 -19.59 -0.28
CA GLY A 98 2.97 -19.60 -1.46
C GLY A 98 2.84 -18.37 -2.38
N TYR A 99 2.19 -17.31 -1.93
CA TYR A 99 2.04 -16.07 -2.68
C TYR A 99 3.00 -14.99 -2.20
N ASN A 100 3.57 -14.22 -3.11
CA ASN A 100 4.35 -13.04 -2.73
C ASN A 100 3.43 -11.92 -2.25
N VAL A 101 3.97 -11.00 -1.46
CA VAL A 101 3.24 -9.82 -0.96
C VAL A 101 3.92 -8.56 -1.47
N ILE A 102 3.12 -7.69 -2.09
CA ILE A 102 3.56 -6.39 -2.59
C ILE A 102 2.85 -5.30 -1.78
N PRO A 103 3.55 -4.46 -1.01
CA PRO A 103 2.91 -3.34 -0.34
C PRO A 103 2.60 -2.22 -1.36
N LEU A 104 1.50 -1.50 -1.12
CA LEU A 104 0.98 -0.47 -2.02
C LEU A 104 1.99 0.61 -2.41
N ASP A 105 2.78 1.07 -1.44
CA ASP A 105 3.76 2.14 -1.60
C ASP A 105 5.02 1.71 -2.37
N MET A 106 5.22 0.41 -2.58
CA MET A 106 6.29 -0.10 -3.45
C MET A 106 5.95 0.02 -4.93
N LEU A 107 4.67 0.19 -5.28
CA LEU A 107 4.24 0.29 -6.67
C LEU A 107 4.65 1.66 -7.26
N PRO A 108 5.46 1.68 -8.34
CA PRO A 108 5.74 2.91 -9.06
C PRO A 108 4.44 3.56 -9.52
N HIS A 109 4.36 4.88 -9.43
CA HIS A 109 3.20 5.61 -9.92
C HIS A 109 3.10 5.50 -11.44
N GLN A 110 2.06 4.83 -11.93
CA GLN A 110 1.68 4.91 -13.33
C GLN A 110 0.94 6.24 -13.53
N PHE A 111 1.66 7.25 -13.99
CA PHE A 111 1.07 8.53 -14.35
C PHE A 111 0.17 8.32 -15.58
N ASP A 112 -1.11 8.07 -15.35
CA ASP A 112 -2.12 8.33 -16.35
C ASP A 112 -2.87 9.60 -15.94
N SER A 113 -2.40 10.74 -16.45
CA SER A 113 -2.86 12.09 -16.11
C SER A 113 -4.33 12.35 -16.45
N ASN A 114 -4.99 11.40 -17.13
CA ASN A 114 -6.37 11.52 -17.58
C ASN A 114 -7.41 10.86 -16.67
N ASN A 115 -7.05 9.86 -15.85
CA ASN A 115 -8.08 8.98 -15.30
C ASN A 115 -8.86 9.54 -14.10
N HIS A 116 -8.31 10.46 -13.29
CA HIS A 116 -9.04 10.92 -12.10
C HIS A 116 -8.72 12.37 -11.68
N LYS A 117 -8.98 13.35 -12.55
CA LYS A 117 -8.75 14.80 -12.25
C LYS A 117 -9.42 15.31 -10.96
N ARG A 118 -10.39 14.59 -10.40
CA ARG A 118 -11.09 14.93 -9.14
C ARG A 118 -10.57 14.17 -7.91
N ASN A 119 -9.73 13.14 -8.09
CA ASN A 119 -9.21 12.37 -6.96
C ASN A 119 -8.01 13.10 -6.34
N VAL A 120 -8.29 13.95 -5.37
CA VAL A 120 -7.28 14.80 -4.70
C VAL A 120 -6.55 14.10 -3.55
N TRP A 121 -6.99 12.92 -3.14
CA TRP A 121 -6.40 12.24 -1.98
C TRP A 121 -5.26 11.31 -2.41
N ASN A 122 -4.12 11.39 -1.72
CA ASN A 122 -2.92 10.64 -2.11
C ASN A 122 -3.14 9.12 -2.10
N PHE A 123 -3.63 8.53 -1.00
CA PHE A 123 -3.71 7.06 -0.97
C PHE A 123 -4.85 6.46 -1.80
N THR A 124 -5.89 7.23 -2.15
CA THR A 124 -6.88 6.75 -3.13
C THR A 124 -6.29 6.77 -4.54
N GLN A 125 -5.41 7.73 -4.87
CA GLN A 125 -4.64 7.69 -6.13
C GLN A 125 -3.70 6.48 -6.16
N GLN A 126 -3.03 6.17 -5.05
CA GLN A 126 -2.24 4.93 -4.93
C GLN A 126 -3.11 3.69 -5.10
N LEU A 127 -4.33 3.68 -4.54
CA LEU A 127 -5.26 2.57 -4.68
C LEU A 127 -5.67 2.34 -6.14
N THR A 128 -6.02 3.42 -6.85
CA THR A 128 -6.25 3.37 -8.30
C THR A 128 -5.02 2.86 -9.06
N ASN A 129 -3.81 3.28 -8.67
CA ASN A 129 -2.58 2.78 -9.27
C ASN A 129 -2.47 1.25 -9.10
N ALA A 130 -2.75 0.71 -7.91
CA ALA A 130 -2.73 -0.73 -7.69
C ALA A 130 -3.76 -1.48 -8.54
N VAL A 131 -4.98 -0.93 -8.68
CA VAL A 131 -6.00 -1.48 -9.57
C VAL A 131 -5.50 -1.56 -11.02
N ASN A 132 -4.84 -0.51 -11.52
CA ASN A 132 -4.26 -0.52 -12.86
C ASN A 132 -3.20 -1.62 -13.02
N TYR A 133 -2.37 -1.87 -12.00
CA TYR A 133 -1.42 -2.98 -12.02
C TYR A 133 -2.14 -4.34 -12.11
N VAL A 134 -3.15 -4.59 -11.28
CA VAL A 134 -3.93 -5.85 -11.32
C VAL A 134 -4.58 -6.06 -12.69
N ASN A 135 -5.20 -5.01 -13.25
CA ASN A 135 -5.85 -5.10 -14.55
C ASN A 135 -4.87 -5.39 -15.69
N LYS A 136 -3.61 -4.97 -15.54
CA LYS A 136 -2.56 -5.14 -16.56
C LYS A 136 -1.83 -6.48 -16.45
N TYR A 137 -1.68 -7.03 -15.24
CA TYR A 137 -0.84 -8.18 -14.97
C TYR A 137 -1.65 -9.31 -14.32
N PRO A 138 -1.94 -10.42 -15.04
CA PRO A 138 -2.89 -11.44 -14.60
C PRO A 138 -2.43 -12.26 -13.37
N ASN A 139 -1.12 -12.26 -13.06
CA ASN A 139 -0.56 -12.92 -11.87
C ASN A 139 -0.61 -12.04 -10.62
N LEU A 140 -1.09 -10.81 -10.73
CA LEU A 140 -1.27 -9.90 -9.60
C LEU A 140 -2.72 -9.94 -9.12
N TYR A 141 -2.88 -10.11 -7.82
CA TYR A 141 -4.16 -10.01 -7.13
C TYR A 141 -4.10 -8.85 -6.14
N ILE A 142 -5.24 -8.40 -5.63
CA ILE A 142 -5.27 -7.30 -4.66
C ILE A 142 -6.14 -7.64 -3.46
N CYS A 143 -5.59 -7.34 -2.27
CA CYS A 143 -6.28 -7.39 -1.01
C CYS A 143 -6.34 -5.96 -0.45
N LEU A 144 -7.54 -5.40 -0.50
CA LEU A 144 -7.86 -4.05 -0.03
C LEU A 144 -8.18 -4.13 1.46
N ILE A 145 -7.54 -3.30 2.29
CA ILE A 145 -7.84 -3.17 3.71
C ILE A 145 -8.25 -1.73 4.01
N SER A 146 -9.44 -1.56 4.58
CA SER A 146 -9.95 -0.28 5.06
C SER A 146 -10.43 -0.38 6.51
N CYS A 147 -10.74 0.77 7.10
CA CYS A 147 -11.38 0.85 8.42
C CYS A 147 -12.86 1.14 8.25
N PHE A 148 -13.69 0.58 9.14
CA PHE A 148 -15.11 0.91 9.19
C PHE A 148 -15.31 2.42 9.27
N SER A 149 -16.28 2.94 8.51
CA SER A 149 -16.59 4.37 8.42
C SER A 149 -15.45 5.26 7.87
N CYS A 150 -14.49 4.71 7.12
CA CYS A 150 -13.49 5.53 6.42
C CYS A 150 -14.13 6.24 5.21
N GLY A 151 -14.58 7.48 5.39
CA GLY A 151 -15.31 8.25 4.38
C GLY A 151 -14.69 8.27 2.97
N PRO A 152 -13.40 8.61 2.79
CA PRO A 152 -12.78 8.60 1.48
C PRO A 152 -12.76 7.22 0.80
N ASP A 153 -12.59 6.15 1.57
CA ASP A 153 -12.54 4.78 1.04
C ASP A 153 -13.95 4.28 0.70
N SER A 154 -14.96 4.57 1.53
CA SER A 154 -16.35 4.18 1.27
C SER A 154 -16.91 4.86 0.01
N ILE A 155 -16.52 6.12 -0.24
CA ILE A 155 -16.91 6.85 -1.47
C ILE A 155 -16.27 6.22 -2.71
N MET A 156 -15.01 5.78 -2.61
CA MET A 156 -14.27 5.22 -3.75
C MET A 156 -14.49 3.72 -3.96
N TYR A 157 -15.00 3.01 -2.96
CA TYR A 157 -15.15 1.55 -3.01
C TYR A 157 -15.98 1.07 -4.20
N HIS A 158 -17.10 1.72 -4.49
CA HIS A 158 -17.95 1.34 -5.64
C HIS A 158 -17.21 1.47 -6.98
N GLN A 159 -16.42 2.53 -7.14
CA GLN A 159 -15.61 2.74 -8.33
C GLN A 159 -14.52 1.68 -8.44
N ILE A 160 -13.75 1.46 -7.37
CA ILE A 160 -12.67 0.46 -7.33
C ILE A 160 -13.20 -0.95 -7.61
N LYS A 161 -14.36 -1.29 -7.04
CA LYS A 161 -15.02 -2.58 -7.31
C LYS A 161 -15.41 -2.73 -8.77
N ALA A 162 -15.88 -1.66 -9.41
CA ALA A 162 -16.19 -1.67 -10.84
C ALA A 162 -14.92 -1.80 -11.69
N ASP A 163 -13.86 -1.07 -11.33
CA ASP A 163 -12.57 -1.10 -12.03
C ASP A 163 -11.86 -2.45 -11.91
N LEU A 164 -12.13 -3.21 -10.85
CA LEU A 164 -11.64 -4.58 -10.61
C LEU A 164 -12.54 -5.67 -11.19
N ALA A 165 -13.61 -5.33 -11.91
CA ALA A 165 -14.53 -6.33 -12.46
C ALA A 165 -13.78 -7.34 -13.35
N GLY A 166 -13.96 -8.63 -13.07
CA GLY A 166 -13.25 -9.73 -13.73
C GLY A 166 -12.02 -10.24 -12.97
N ASN A 167 -11.37 -9.37 -12.18
CA ASN A 167 -10.21 -9.75 -11.38
C ASN A 167 -10.59 -10.37 -10.04
N THR A 168 -9.72 -11.24 -9.52
CA THR A 168 -9.88 -11.76 -8.16
C THR A 168 -9.33 -10.75 -7.16
N PHE A 169 -10.17 -10.25 -6.26
CA PHE A 169 -9.76 -9.34 -5.21
C PHE A 169 -10.44 -9.68 -3.88
N CYS A 170 -9.84 -9.21 -2.80
CA CYS A 170 -10.42 -9.25 -1.47
C CYS A 170 -10.62 -7.82 -0.95
N TYR A 171 -11.73 -7.57 -0.26
CA TYR A 171 -11.95 -6.35 0.50
C TYR A 171 -12.19 -6.72 1.96
N LEU A 172 -11.31 -6.24 2.82
CA LEU A 172 -11.33 -6.41 4.25
C LEU A 172 -11.61 -5.07 4.92
N GLU A 173 -12.57 -5.07 5.81
CA GLU A 173 -12.87 -3.93 6.65
C GLU A 173 -12.51 -4.28 8.10
N ILE A 174 -11.77 -3.38 8.74
CA ILE A 174 -11.37 -3.50 10.13
C ILE A 174 -12.21 -2.54 10.97
N ASP A 175 -12.91 -3.11 11.93
CA ASP A 175 -13.59 -2.43 13.05
C ASP A 175 -12.94 -2.80 14.40
N SER A 176 -13.19 -1.99 15.42
CA SER A 176 -12.88 -2.20 16.83
C SER A 176 -13.31 -3.57 17.36
N HIS A 177 -14.38 -4.15 16.84
CA HIS A 177 -14.87 -5.49 17.20
C HIS A 177 -14.52 -6.59 16.18
N THR A 178 -13.59 -6.34 15.24
CA THR A 178 -13.28 -7.32 14.19
C THR A 178 -12.95 -8.67 14.80
N ALA A 179 -13.84 -9.64 14.60
CA ALA A 179 -13.63 -11.01 15.05
C ALA A 179 -12.53 -11.61 14.18
N HIS A 180 -11.40 -11.97 14.81
CA HIS A 180 -10.23 -12.58 14.15
C HIS A 180 -10.63 -13.71 13.20
N ALA A 181 -11.58 -14.55 13.60
CA ALA A 181 -12.10 -15.66 12.80
C ALA A 181 -12.71 -15.23 11.45
N GLY A 182 -13.48 -14.14 11.42
CA GLY A 182 -14.12 -13.67 10.18
C GLY A 182 -13.10 -13.13 9.17
N PHE A 183 -12.02 -12.53 9.67
CA PHE A 183 -10.90 -12.08 8.85
C PHE A 183 -10.15 -13.27 8.22
N GLU A 184 -9.85 -14.29 9.03
CA GLU A 184 -9.18 -15.52 8.55
C GLU A 184 -9.98 -16.21 7.45
N THR A 185 -11.28 -16.42 7.67
CA THR A 185 -12.13 -17.11 6.69
C THR A 185 -12.19 -16.36 5.36
N ARG A 186 -12.26 -15.03 5.38
CA ARG A 186 -12.28 -14.20 4.15
C ARG A 186 -10.97 -14.26 3.39
N ILE A 187 -9.84 -14.23 4.08
CA ILE A 187 -8.52 -14.36 3.47
C ILE A 187 -8.30 -15.78 2.94
N GLY A 188 -8.67 -16.80 3.70
CA GLY A 188 -8.64 -18.20 3.25
C GLY A 188 -9.42 -18.37 1.96
N ALA A 189 -10.70 -17.98 1.96
CA ALA A 189 -11.55 -18.06 0.78
C ALA A 189 -10.99 -17.28 -0.42
N PHE A 190 -10.41 -16.09 -0.20
CA PHE A 190 -9.76 -15.33 -1.26
C PHE A 190 -8.59 -16.09 -1.89
N LEU A 191 -7.71 -16.66 -1.08
CA LEU A 191 -6.56 -17.44 -1.57
C LEU A 191 -6.99 -18.75 -2.24
N ASP A 192 -8.05 -19.40 -1.73
CA ASP A 192 -8.62 -20.60 -2.34
C ASP A 192 -9.22 -20.32 -3.72
N ILE A 193 -9.89 -19.17 -3.90
CA ILE A 193 -10.40 -18.72 -5.21
C ILE A 193 -9.26 -18.48 -6.20
N ILE A 194 -8.14 -17.91 -5.74
CA ILE A 194 -6.95 -17.71 -6.58
C ILE A 194 -6.40 -19.07 -7.02
N GLU A 195 -6.19 -19.98 -6.07
CA GLU A 195 -5.64 -21.32 -6.32
C GLU A 195 -6.49 -22.09 -7.34
N GLU A 196 -7.82 -22.07 -7.16
CA GLU A 196 -8.74 -22.76 -8.06
C GLU A 196 -8.78 -22.15 -9.47
N ARG A 197 -8.69 -20.81 -9.61
CA ARG A 197 -8.60 -20.17 -10.94
C ARG A 197 -7.34 -20.59 -11.67
N ARG A 198 -6.18 -20.55 -11.01
CA ARG A 198 -4.91 -20.94 -11.61
C ARG A 198 -4.92 -22.40 -12.07
N ARG A 199 -5.44 -23.30 -11.23
CA ARG A 199 -5.58 -24.71 -11.57
C ARG A 199 -6.44 -24.95 -12.82
N LYS A 200 -7.45 -24.10 -13.08
CA LYS A 200 -8.27 -24.16 -14.30
C LYS A 200 -7.54 -23.65 -15.52
N ASP A 201 -6.78 -22.57 -15.37
CA ASP A 201 -5.99 -22.00 -16.45
C ASP A 201 -4.89 -22.96 -16.91
N ASP A 202 -4.20 -23.62 -15.97
CA ASP A 202 -3.18 -24.63 -16.25
C ASP A 202 -3.76 -25.83 -17.02
N LYS A 203 -4.92 -26.36 -16.57
CA LYS A 203 -5.62 -27.46 -17.28
C LYS A 203 -6.02 -27.07 -18.70
N LYS A 204 -6.51 -25.85 -18.89
CA LYS A 204 -6.91 -25.35 -20.21
C LYS A 204 -5.71 -25.24 -21.16
N LEU A 205 -4.55 -24.82 -20.65
CA LEU A 205 -3.29 -24.79 -21.40
C LEU A 205 -2.84 -26.21 -21.80
N GLU A 206 -2.90 -27.18 -20.89
CA GLU A 206 -2.58 -28.59 -21.17
C GLU A 206 -3.49 -29.19 -22.25
N GLU A 207 -4.80 -28.93 -22.20
CA GLU A 207 -5.77 -29.37 -23.21
C GLU A 207 -5.49 -28.77 -24.60
N ILE A 208 -5.13 -27.48 -24.68
CA ILE A 208 -4.77 -26.84 -25.96
C ILE A 208 -3.51 -27.49 -26.55
N LEU A 209 -2.49 -27.72 -25.72
CA LEU A 209 -1.24 -28.34 -26.15
C LEU A 209 -1.45 -29.78 -26.65
N THR A 210 -2.31 -30.55 -26.00
CA THR A 210 -2.61 -31.94 -26.41
C THR A 210 -3.44 -32.05 -27.69
N VAL A 211 -4.31 -31.08 -27.99
CA VAL A 211 -5.11 -31.08 -29.24
C VAL A 211 -4.32 -30.63 -30.47
N THR A 212 -3.20 -29.94 -30.28
CA THR A 212 -2.35 -29.42 -31.38
C THR A 212 -1.22 -30.39 -31.77
N THR A 213 -1.10 -31.53 -31.09
CA THR A 213 -0.09 -32.58 -31.34
C THR A 213 -0.76 -33.80 -31.96
#